data_AF-A0A9D1GFN8-F1
#
_entry.id   AF-A0A9D1GFN8-F1
#
_cell.length_a   1.000
_cell.length_b   1.000
_cell.length_c   1.000
_cell.angle_alpha   90.00
_cell.angle_beta   90.00
_cell.angle_gamma   90.00
#
_symmetry.space_group_name_H-M   'P 1'
#
loop_
_entity.id
_entity.type
_entity.pdbx_description
1 polymer ?
#
loop_
_entity_poly.entity_id
_entity_poly.type
_entity_poly.pdbx_seq_one_letter_code
_entity_poly.pdbx_strand_id
1 'polypeptide(L)'
;MKLTDKRFWKFWAIVLICTIICIFILWMKHWLELFGLASFGFCCLMLVGGAMAWKLYKGNQWWKLAGYLFLITTAILVIVLFSFVWNWNDNGGRPANIPTDEGCYITANELVGIIMLLWTIFAPILSCVISYIAKRLLCKNKETKNDISDKVTKP
;
A
#
# COMPACT_ATOMS: atom_id res chain seq x y z
N MET A 1 -0.84 -19.74 -23.87
CA MET A 1 -0.69 -18.70 -22.83
C MET A 1 0.65 -18.90 -22.13
N LYS A 2 1.66 -18.01 -22.28
CA LYS A 2 3.03 -18.31 -21.79
C LYS A 2 3.89 -17.12 -21.31
N LEU A 3 3.33 -15.91 -21.17
CA LEU A 3 4.08 -14.71 -20.74
C LEU A 3 3.53 -14.03 -19.46
N THR A 4 2.38 -14.48 -18.96
CA THR A 4 1.65 -13.82 -17.87
C THR A 4 2.20 -14.15 -16.49
N ASP A 5 2.80 -15.34 -16.30
CA ASP A 5 3.18 -15.81 -14.96
C ASP A 5 4.46 -15.17 -14.43
N LYS A 6 5.55 -15.10 -15.21
CA LYS A 6 6.84 -14.59 -14.68
C LYS A 6 6.81 -13.12 -14.27
N ARG A 7 6.06 -12.25 -14.97
CA ARG A 7 5.93 -10.82 -14.59
C ARG A 7 5.00 -10.64 -13.41
N PHE A 8 3.92 -11.43 -13.34
CA PHE A 8 3.02 -11.46 -12.20
C PHE A 8 3.75 -11.86 -10.92
N TRP A 9 4.48 -12.98 -10.95
CA TRP A 9 5.28 -13.46 -9.81
C TRP A 9 6.32 -12.43 -9.35
N LYS A 10 6.98 -11.72 -10.27
CA LYS A 10 7.91 -10.63 -9.91
C LYS A 10 7.21 -9.46 -9.23
N PHE A 11 6.05 -9.04 -9.73
CA PHE A 11 5.27 -7.97 -9.11
C PHE A 11 4.78 -8.38 -7.71
N TRP A 12 4.21 -9.58 -7.60
CA TRP A 12 3.76 -10.14 -6.33
C TRP A 12 4.91 -10.28 -5.32
N ALA A 13 6.09 -10.72 -5.76
CA ALA A 13 7.27 -10.79 -4.90
C ALA A 13 7.69 -9.41 -4.38
N ILE A 14 7.64 -8.37 -5.20
CA ILE A 14 7.94 -6.99 -4.77
C ILE A 14 6.92 -6.51 -3.75
N VAL A 15 5.62 -6.71 -3.99
CA VAL A 15 4.56 -6.33 -3.05
C VAL A 15 4.73 -7.10 -1.72
N LEU A 16 4.98 -8.41 -1.76
CA LEU A 16 5.24 -9.22 -0.57
C LEU A 16 6.45 -8.74 0.22
N ILE A 17 7.60 -8.53 -0.44
CA ILE A 17 8.80 -8.00 0.23
C ILE A 17 8.51 -6.64 0.86
N CYS A 18 7.79 -5.77 0.16
CA CYS A 18 7.41 -4.46 0.68
C CYS A 18 6.52 -4.58 1.93
N THR A 19 5.52 -5.47 1.91
CA THR A 19 4.67 -5.73 3.09
C THR A 19 5.43 -6.32 4.27
N ILE A 20 6.36 -7.25 4.03
CA ILE A 20 7.19 -7.86 5.08
C ILE A 20 8.10 -6.81 5.71
N ILE A 21 8.73 -5.96 4.90
CA ILE A 21 9.56 -4.85 5.39
C ILE A 21 8.71 -3.88 6.21
N CYS A 22 7.50 -3.52 5.76
CA CYS A 22 6.58 -2.68 6.52
C CYS A 22 6.25 -3.30 7.89
N ILE A 23 5.83 -4.55 7.92
CA ILE A 23 5.51 -5.29 9.16
C ILE A 23 6.72 -5.30 10.10
N PHE A 24 7.91 -5.58 9.57
CA PHE A 24 9.14 -5.63 10.36
C PHE A 24 9.52 -4.26 10.96
N ILE A 25 9.42 -3.18 10.18
CA ILE A 25 9.68 -1.81 10.67
C ILE A 25 8.70 -1.43 11.80
N LEU A 26 7.43 -1.80 11.65
CA LEU A 26 6.40 -1.54 12.65
C LEU A 26 6.61 -2.36 13.92
N TRP A 27 7.07 -3.60 13.78
CA TRP A 27 7.40 -4.47 14.90
C TRP A 27 8.57 -3.96 15.72
N MET A 28 9.64 -3.49 15.06
CA MET A 28 10.82 -2.93 15.71
C MET A 28 10.54 -1.67 16.53
N LYS A 29 9.46 -0.94 16.23
CA LYS A 29 9.13 0.33 16.88
C LYS A 29 8.26 0.19 18.14
N HIS A 30 7.87 -1.02 18.56
CA HIS A 30 6.94 -1.27 19.69
C HIS A 30 5.59 -0.53 19.58
N TRP A 31 5.28 0.06 18.42
CA TRP A 31 4.05 0.80 18.10
C TRP A 31 2.88 -0.13 17.73
N LEU A 32 3.02 -1.43 18.02
CA LEU A 32 2.15 -2.49 17.52
C LEU A 32 0.81 -2.54 18.29
N GLU A 33 0.74 -2.03 19.51
CA GLU A 33 -0.47 -2.17 20.35
C GLU A 33 -1.65 -1.30 19.88
N LEU A 34 -1.44 -0.04 19.50
CA LEU A 34 -2.53 0.83 19.02
C LEU A 34 -2.54 1.00 17.49
N PHE A 35 -1.36 1.10 16.87
CA PHE A 35 -1.24 1.27 15.42
C PHE A 35 -1.07 -0.04 14.65
N GLY A 36 -0.80 -1.17 15.31
CA GLY A 36 -0.55 -2.45 14.63
C GLY A 36 -1.77 -2.98 13.89
N LEU A 37 -2.98 -2.81 14.42
CA LEU A 37 -4.24 -3.23 13.77
C LEU A 37 -4.52 -2.42 12.51
N ALA A 38 -4.38 -1.09 12.59
CA ALA A 38 -4.48 -0.20 11.43
C ALA A 38 -3.40 -0.54 10.38
N SER A 39 -2.17 -0.82 10.82
CA SER A 39 -1.06 -1.13 9.93
C SER A 39 -1.14 -2.50 9.27
N PHE A 40 -1.69 -3.49 9.98
CA PHE A 40 -2.06 -4.77 9.39
C PHE A 40 -3.15 -4.58 8.33
N GLY A 41 -4.17 -3.77 8.62
CA GLY A 41 -5.19 -3.36 7.66
C GLY A 41 -4.59 -2.71 6.40
N PHE A 42 -3.64 -1.78 6.58
CA PHE A 42 -2.91 -1.16 5.47
C PHE A 42 -2.10 -2.17 4.63
N CYS A 43 -1.46 -3.15 5.26
CA CYS A 43 -0.74 -4.22 4.55
C CYS A 43 -1.68 -5.11 3.74
N CYS A 44 -2.82 -5.50 4.33
CA CYS A 44 -3.86 -6.28 3.64
C CYS A 44 -4.44 -5.50 2.46
N LEU A 45 -4.71 -4.20 2.63
CA LEU A 45 -5.16 -3.31 1.57
C LEU A 45 -4.18 -3.27 0.40
N MET A 46 -2.88 -3.14 0.68
CA MET A 46 -1.83 -3.17 -0.35
C MET A 46 -1.80 -4.50 -1.13
N LEU A 47 -1.98 -5.65 -0.46
CA LEU A 47 -2.04 -6.96 -1.12
C LEU A 47 -3.27 -7.09 -2.03
N VAL A 48 -4.46 -6.77 -1.51
CA VAL A 48 -5.73 -6.85 -2.25
C VAL A 48 -5.74 -5.86 -3.41
N GLY A 49 -5.36 -4.61 -3.16
CA GLY A 49 -5.24 -3.58 -4.18
C GLY A 49 -4.19 -3.91 -5.24
N GLY A 50 -3.09 -4.56 -4.86
CA GLY A 50 -2.09 -5.05 -5.80
C GLY A 50 -2.61 -6.16 -6.71
N ALA A 51 -3.36 -7.12 -6.17
CA ALA A 51 -4.00 -8.16 -6.97
C ALA A 51 -5.02 -7.58 -7.97
N MET A 52 -5.83 -6.62 -7.53
CA MET A 52 -6.81 -5.93 -8.38
C MET A 52 -6.13 -5.05 -9.45
N ALA A 53 -5.09 -4.29 -9.09
CA ALA A 53 -4.35 -3.45 -10.01
C ALA A 53 -3.71 -4.26 -11.15
N TRP A 54 -3.19 -5.45 -10.83
CA TRP A 54 -2.66 -6.36 -11.84
C TRP A 54 -3.74 -6.92 -12.77
N LYS A 55 -4.93 -7.23 -12.23
CA LYS A 55 -6.06 -7.71 -13.02
C LYS A 55 -6.54 -6.65 -14.01
N LEU A 56 -6.57 -5.38 -13.57
CA LEU A 56 -6.98 -4.22 -14.36
C LEU A 56 -5.91 -3.78 -15.38
N TYR A 57 -4.63 -3.84 -15.01
CA TYR A 57 -3.54 -3.37 -15.85
C TYR A 57 -2.51 -4.48 -16.13
N LYS A 58 -2.64 -5.14 -17.28
CA LYS A 58 -1.67 -6.14 -17.79
C LYS A 58 -0.59 -5.55 -18.71
N GLY A 59 -0.51 -4.21 -18.77
CA GLY A 59 0.40 -3.51 -19.68
C GLY A 59 1.88 -3.56 -19.27
N ASN A 60 2.75 -2.99 -20.10
CA ASN A 60 4.18 -2.91 -19.82
C ASN A 60 4.61 -1.63 -19.08
N GLN A 61 3.68 -0.70 -18.79
CA GLN A 61 4.01 0.57 -18.12
C GLN A 61 3.80 0.47 -16.61
N TRP A 62 4.89 0.24 -15.89
CA TRP A 62 4.91 0.05 -14.43
C TRP A 62 4.41 1.26 -13.63
N TRP A 63 4.63 2.48 -14.14
CA TRP A 63 4.10 3.70 -13.53
C TRP A 63 2.56 3.74 -13.53
N LYS A 64 1.92 3.26 -14.61
CA LYS A 64 0.45 3.14 -14.64
C LYS A 64 -0.03 2.08 -13.66
N LEU A 65 0.66 0.94 -13.57
CA LEU A 65 0.34 -0.10 -12.60
C LEU A 65 0.41 0.41 -11.15
N ALA A 66 1.46 1.16 -10.80
CA ALA A 66 1.61 1.79 -9.49
C ALA A 66 0.51 2.82 -9.22
N GLY A 67 0.13 3.61 -10.23
CA GLY A 67 -1.01 4.51 -10.16
C GLY A 67 -2.35 3.79 -9.90
N TYR A 68 -2.62 2.70 -10.63
CA TYR A 68 -3.82 1.88 -10.40
C TYR A 68 -3.82 1.26 -9.01
N LEU A 69 -2.67 0.77 -8.54
CA LEU A 69 -2.53 0.24 -7.19
C LEU A 69 -2.89 1.30 -6.16
N PHE A 70 -2.36 2.52 -6.28
CA PHE A 70 -2.67 3.64 -5.39
C PHE A 70 -4.15 4.02 -5.42
N LEU A 71 -4.77 4.11 -6.60
CA LEU A 71 -6.17 4.48 -6.73
C LEU A 71 -7.10 3.43 -6.11
N ILE A 72 -6.84 2.15 -6.37
CA ILE A 72 -7.67 1.05 -5.85
C ILE A 72 -7.54 0.95 -4.34
N THR A 73 -6.32 0.99 -3.79
CA THR A 73 -6.13 0.91 -2.33
C THR A 73 -6.75 2.10 -1.63
N THR A 74 -6.62 3.31 -2.19
CA THR A 74 -7.26 4.53 -1.64
C THR A 74 -8.78 4.43 -1.70
N ALA A 75 -9.35 3.94 -2.81
CA ALA A 75 -10.79 3.78 -2.94
C ALA A 75 -11.35 2.78 -1.91
N ILE A 76 -10.70 1.62 -1.74
CA ILE A 76 -11.12 0.62 -0.75
C ILE A 76 -11.01 1.20 0.67
N LEU A 77 -9.91 1.90 0.98
CA LEU A 77 -9.72 2.52 2.29
C LEU A 77 -10.84 3.54 2.61
N VAL A 78 -11.15 4.43 1.66
CA VAL A 78 -12.24 5.41 1.82
C VAL A 78 -13.57 4.70 2.06
N ILE A 79 -13.90 3.68 1.25
CA ILE A 79 -15.16 2.95 1.41
C ILE A 79 -15.25 2.31 2.80
N VAL A 80 -14.18 1.66 3.27
CA VAL A 80 -14.18 0.98 4.58
C VAL A 80 -14.31 2.00 5.71
N LEU A 81 -13.56 3.10 5.68
CA LEU A 81 -13.59 4.12 6.72
C LEU A 81 -14.95 4.81 6.79
N PHE A 82 -15.51 5.23 5.66
CA PHE A 82 -16.82 5.90 5.62
C PHE A 82 -18.01 4.98 5.90
N SER A 83 -17.87 3.66 5.68
CA SER A 83 -18.95 2.71 5.95
C SER A 83 -18.96 2.21 7.40
N PHE A 84 -17.79 1.97 8.00
CA PHE A 84 -17.69 1.29 9.30
C PHE A 84 -17.23 2.18 10.45
N VAL A 85 -16.38 3.18 10.18
CA VAL A 85 -15.72 3.96 11.23
C VAL A 85 -16.35 5.34 11.35
N TRP A 86 -16.74 5.95 10.23
CA TRP A 86 -17.38 7.25 10.22
C TRP A 86 -18.74 7.21 10.89
N ASN A 87 -18.90 8.04 11.93
CA ASN A 87 -20.18 8.19 12.60
C ASN A 87 -21.00 9.25 11.84
N TRP A 88 -21.95 8.77 11.05
CA TRP A 88 -22.89 9.61 10.29
C TRP A 88 -23.88 10.37 11.16
N ASN A 89 -24.07 9.95 12.41
CA ASN A 89 -24.98 10.57 13.38
C ASN A 89 -24.22 11.39 14.44
N ASP A 90 -22.98 11.77 14.15
CA ASP A 90 -22.18 12.56 15.07
C ASP A 90 -22.61 14.03 15.04
N ASN A 91 -23.03 14.54 16.20
CA ASN A 91 -23.40 15.94 16.39
C ASN A 91 -22.24 16.77 16.99
N GLY A 92 -21.04 16.20 17.12
CA GLY A 92 -19.87 16.87 17.72
C GLY A 92 -19.96 17.01 19.24
N GLY A 93 -20.87 16.27 19.88
CA GLY A 93 -21.07 16.29 21.33
C GLY A 93 -20.09 15.38 22.06
N ARG A 94 -19.67 15.78 23.26
CA ARG A 94 -18.83 14.94 24.13
C ARG A 94 -19.56 13.62 24.45
N PRO A 95 -18.93 12.45 24.27
CA PRO A 95 -19.53 11.19 24.66
C PRO A 95 -19.81 11.19 26.17
N ALA A 96 -21.03 10.81 26.55
CA ALA A 96 -21.52 10.88 27.93
C ALA A 96 -20.75 9.99 28.93
N ASN A 97 -19.91 9.10 28.40
CA ASN A 97 -19.27 8.00 29.12
C ASN A 97 -17.88 8.38 29.64
N ILE A 98 -17.37 9.57 29.28
CA ILE A 98 -16.02 10.02 29.60
C ILE A 98 -16.12 11.07 30.72
N PRO A 99 -15.45 10.86 31.88
CA PRO A 99 -15.48 11.82 32.99
C PRO A 99 -14.99 13.18 32.53
N THR A 100 -15.60 14.25 33.08
CA THR A 100 -15.38 15.64 32.64
C THR A 100 -13.92 16.10 32.71
N ASP A 101 -13.13 15.46 33.57
CA ASP A 101 -11.74 15.78 33.88
C ASP A 101 -10.72 15.22 32.87
N GLU A 102 -11.12 14.28 32.01
CA GLU A 102 -10.28 13.79 30.92
C GLU A 102 -10.31 14.79 29.76
N GLY A 103 -9.20 15.52 29.57
CA GLY A 103 -9.12 16.65 28.64
C GLY A 103 -8.98 16.32 27.15
N CYS A 104 -8.84 15.05 26.75
CA CYS A 104 -8.61 14.70 25.35
C CYS A 104 -9.24 13.35 25.00
N TYR A 105 -10.25 13.36 24.14
CA TYR A 105 -10.81 12.17 23.49
C TYR A 105 -10.86 12.43 21.99
N ILE A 106 -10.52 11.42 21.19
CA ILE A 106 -10.57 11.50 19.72
C ILE A 106 -11.92 10.93 19.28
N THR A 107 -12.71 11.72 18.56
CA THR A 107 -13.98 11.26 17.99
C THR A 107 -13.74 10.28 16.83
N ALA A 108 -14.74 9.47 16.50
CA ALA A 108 -14.64 8.52 15.38
C ALA A 108 -14.38 9.25 14.04
N ASN A 109 -14.97 10.44 13.86
CA ASN A 109 -14.80 11.25 12.66
C ASN A 109 -13.39 11.86 12.60
N GLU A 110 -12.85 12.36 13.72
CA GLU A 110 -11.45 12.81 13.82
C GLU A 110 -10.47 11.66 13.59
N LEU A 111 -10.75 10.47 14.11
CA LEU A 111 -9.94 9.27 13.87
C LEU A 111 -9.87 8.93 12.38
N VAL A 112 -11.00 8.94 11.67
CA VAL A 112 -11.02 8.75 10.21
C VAL A 112 -10.20 9.84 9.51
N GLY A 113 -10.32 11.09 9.93
CA GLY A 113 -9.51 12.21 9.41
C GLY A 113 -8.01 11.99 9.59
N ILE A 114 -7.57 11.56 10.78
CA ILE A 114 -6.17 11.25 11.09
C ILE A 114 -5.66 10.09 10.22
N ILE A 115 -6.45 9.03 10.07
CA ILE A 115 -6.10 7.86 9.24
C ILE A 115 -5.96 8.27 7.76
N MET A 116 -6.88 9.09 7.25
CA MET A 116 -6.84 9.61 5.88
C MET A 116 -5.60 10.49 5.65
N LEU A 117 -5.29 11.38 6.59
CA LEU A 117 -4.08 12.22 6.52
C LEU A 117 -2.81 11.37 6.49
N LEU A 118 -2.72 10.38 7.39
CA LEU A 118 -1.61 9.44 7.42
C LEU A 118 -1.47 8.71 6.07
N TRP A 119 -2.58 8.23 5.52
CA TRP A 119 -2.60 7.55 4.22
C TRP A 119 -2.13 8.46 3.08
N THR A 120 -2.59 9.71 3.02
CA THR A 120 -2.18 10.66 1.97
C THR A 120 -0.68 10.97 1.96
N ILE A 121 -0.01 10.84 3.11
CA ILE A 121 1.45 11.01 3.21
C ILE A 121 2.18 9.71 2.83
N PHE A 122 1.76 8.56 3.37
CA PHE A 122 2.47 7.29 3.21
C PHE A 122 2.27 6.63 1.85
N ALA A 123 1.07 6.66 1.29
CA ALA A 123 0.73 5.96 0.06
C ALA A 123 1.48 6.48 -1.20
N PRO A 124 1.70 7.79 -1.41
CA PRO A 124 2.52 8.26 -2.53
C PRO A 124 4.00 7.88 -2.37
N ILE A 125 4.54 7.93 -1.14
CA ILE A 125 5.92 7.50 -0.86
C ILE A 125 6.10 6.03 -1.22
N LEU A 126 5.19 5.16 -0.76
CA LEU A 126 5.21 3.73 -1.07
C LEU A 126 5.08 3.47 -2.58
N SER A 127 4.18 4.18 -3.26
CA SER A 127 4.01 4.08 -4.72
C SER A 127 5.30 4.46 -5.46
N CYS A 128 5.96 5.53 -5.07
CA CYS A 128 7.25 5.96 -5.62
C CYS A 128 8.35 4.92 -5.39
N VAL A 129 8.46 4.37 -4.17
CA VAL A 129 9.46 3.34 -3.83
C VAL A 129 9.23 2.06 -4.64
N ILE A 130 7.98 1.58 -4.73
CA ILE A 130 7.63 0.39 -5.52
C ILE A 130 7.97 0.62 -7.00
N SER A 131 7.64 1.80 -7.54
CA SER A 131 7.93 2.15 -8.93
C SER A 131 9.44 2.22 -9.20
N TYR A 132 10.21 2.80 -8.28
CA TYR A 132 11.67 2.87 -8.35
C TYR A 132 12.33 1.49 -8.28
N ILE A 133 11.92 0.65 -7.33
CA ILE A 133 12.42 -0.72 -7.16
C ILE A 133 12.08 -1.56 -8.40
N ALA A 134 10.84 -1.48 -8.90
CA ALA A 134 10.43 -2.16 -10.12
C ALA A 134 11.26 -1.74 -11.33
N LYS A 135 11.50 -0.42 -11.51
CA LYS A 135 12.37 0.10 -12.59
C LYS A 135 13.78 -0.46 -12.46
N ARG A 136 14.38 -0.42 -11.27
CA ARG A 136 15.76 -0.85 -11.04
C ARG A 136 15.94 -2.36 -11.25
N LEU A 137 15.07 -3.20 -10.69
CA LEU A 137 15.15 -4.66 -10.83
C LEU A 137 14.88 -5.15 -12.27
N LEU A 138 14.03 -4.46 -13.02
CA LEU A 138 13.63 -4.90 -14.35
C LEU A 138 14.49 -4.31 -15.47
N CYS A 139 14.92 -3.05 -15.37
CA CYS A 139 15.85 -2.46 -16.34
C CYS A 139 17.23 -3.10 -16.23
N LYS A 140 17.75 -3.30 -15.00
CA LYS A 140 19.06 -3.95 -14.80
C LYS A 140 19.08 -5.37 -15.36
N ASN A 141 17.99 -6.13 -15.18
CA ASN A 141 17.85 -7.46 -15.77
C ASN A 141 17.76 -7.47 -17.31
N LYS A 142 17.31 -6.39 -17.95
CA LYS A 142 17.28 -6.29 -19.42
C LYS A 142 18.68 -6.03 -19.97
N GLU A 143 19.42 -5.11 -19.38
CA GLU A 143 20.80 -4.78 -19.77
C GLU A 143 21.70 -6.01 -19.62
N THR A 144 21.67 -6.70 -18.48
CA THR A 144 22.47 -7.92 -18.27
C THR A 144 22.13 -9.03 -19.28
N LYS A 145 20.87 -9.14 -19.70
CA LYS A 145 20.46 -10.15 -20.68
C LYS A 145 20.91 -9.80 -22.10
N ASN A 146 20.92 -8.51 -22.44
CA ASN A 146 21.44 -8.03 -23.72
C ASN A 146 22.97 -8.19 -23.79
N ASP A 147 23.70 -7.87 -22.72
CA ASP A 147 25.16 -8.08 -22.65
C ASP A 147 25.56 -9.55 -22.81
N ILE A 148 24.80 -10.48 -22.21
CA ILE A 148 25.07 -11.92 -22.36
C ILE A 148 24.72 -12.37 -23.78
N SER A 149 23.63 -11.85 -24.37
CA SER A 149 23.26 -12.17 -25.75
C SER A 149 24.33 -11.70 -26.74
N ASP A 150 24.80 -10.45 -26.62
CA ASP A 150 25.83 -9.88 -27.50
C ASP A 150 27.17 -10.62 -27.37
N LYS A 151 27.51 -11.12 -26.18
CA LYS A 151 28.70 -11.97 -25.97
C LYS A 151 28.58 -13.37 -26.55
N VAL A 152 27.37 -13.90 -26.73
CA VAL A 152 27.13 -15.24 -27.31
C VAL A 152 27.00 -15.17 -28.83
N THR A 153 26.60 -14.04 -29.41
CA THR A 153 26.42 -13.87 -30.86
C THR A 153 27.61 -13.26 -31.60
N LYS A 154 28.65 -12.78 -30.91
CA LYS A 154 29.93 -12.40 -31.55
C LYS A 154 30.92 -13.57 -31.44
N PRO A 155 31.33 -14.20 -32.57
CA PRO A 155 32.37 -15.23 -32.60
C PRO A 155 33.75 -14.68 -32.26
#